data_AF-A0A0H5S631-F1
#
_entry.id   AF-A0A0H5S631-F1
#
_cell.length_a   1.000
_cell.length_b   1.000
_cell.length_c   1.000
_cell.angle_alpha   90.00
_cell.angle_beta   90.00
_cell.angle_gamma   90.00
#
_symmetry.space_group_name_H-M   'P 1'
#
loop_
_entity.id
_entity.type
_entity.pdbx_description
1 polymer ?
#
loop_
_entity_poly.entity_id
_entity_poly.type
_entity_poly.pdbx_seq_one_letter_code
_entity_poly.pdbx_strand_id
1 'polypeptide(L)'
;MIFANKHQFLNSVDFFNANFVNINEPLRISVNDQRFSLKRQKRGSAVIFENDKWPNGRIPYVISSTYTLYQRAIIARAIAAYTARTCIRFTPRQLYDRDYIIISKTDGCFADFAHVGGGPQQVSLADECLNYATVIHELMHVIGFIHEHQRNDRDHFVNILWQNIIPGANTDFEKLTSVKLSYYGERYDYFSIMHYESTEGSRNGKNTVEARIQAITPLMGKSSDFSSSDINRINRAYKC
;
A
#
# COMPACT_ATOMS: atom_id res chain seq x y z
N MET A 1 -11.31 32.10 -17.55
CA MET A 1 -11.08 30.66 -17.27
C MET A 1 -9.62 30.48 -16.91
N ILE A 2 -9.30 30.47 -15.62
CA ILE A 2 -7.97 30.12 -15.12
C ILE A 2 -8.02 28.60 -14.93
N PHE A 3 -7.27 27.84 -15.75
CA PHE A 3 -7.07 26.42 -15.49
C PHE A 3 -6.23 26.30 -14.22
N ALA A 4 -6.90 26.26 -13.06
CA ALA A 4 -6.26 25.93 -11.80
C ALA A 4 -5.51 24.61 -12.00
N ASN A 5 -4.23 24.59 -11.66
CA ASN A 5 -3.39 23.41 -11.83
C ASN A 5 -4.05 22.25 -11.07
N LYS A 6 -4.53 21.24 -11.81
CA LYS A 6 -5.27 20.09 -11.23
C LYS A 6 -4.40 19.30 -10.24
N HIS A 7 -3.10 19.52 -10.29
CA HIS A 7 -2.12 18.86 -9.46
C HIS A 7 -1.24 19.87 -8.72
N GLN A 8 -0.87 19.50 -7.50
CA GLN A 8 -0.03 20.26 -6.57
C GLN A 8 0.99 19.33 -5.89
N PHE A 9 1.82 19.91 -5.03
CA PHE A 9 2.74 19.19 -4.15
C PHE A 9 2.41 19.50 -2.69
N LEU A 10 2.83 18.62 -1.77
CA LEU A 10 2.84 18.96 -0.36
C LEU A 10 3.91 20.03 -0.08
N ASN A 11 3.62 20.94 0.84
CA ASN A 11 4.49 22.02 1.24
C ASN A 11 4.78 21.95 2.75
N SER A 12 5.59 22.88 3.26
CA SER A 12 5.98 22.92 4.67
C SER A 12 4.80 23.03 5.65
N VAL A 13 3.69 23.68 5.27
CA VAL A 13 2.48 23.78 6.10
C VAL A 13 1.80 22.42 6.24
N ASP A 14 1.74 21.63 5.16
CA ASP A 14 1.18 20.27 5.22
C ASP A 14 1.99 19.38 6.18
N PHE A 15 3.33 19.45 6.12
CA PHE A 15 4.21 18.70 7.03
C PHE A 15 4.20 19.23 8.47
N PHE A 16 3.97 20.52 8.67
CA PHE A 16 3.74 21.07 10.01
C PHE A 16 2.45 20.52 10.61
N ASN A 17 1.35 20.58 9.83
CA ASN A 17 0.04 20.08 10.24
C ASN A 17 0.02 18.57 10.45
N ALA A 18 0.88 17.82 9.74
CA ALA A 18 1.03 16.37 9.88
C ALA A 18 1.33 15.94 11.32
N ASN A 19 1.95 16.79 12.14
CA ASN A 19 2.25 16.48 13.55
C ASN A 19 0.99 16.36 14.43
N PHE A 20 -0.15 16.87 13.97
CA PHE A 20 -1.43 16.84 14.69
C PHE A 20 -2.40 15.77 14.16
N VAL A 21 -1.99 14.98 13.17
CA VAL A 21 -2.80 13.89 12.61
C VAL A 21 -2.87 12.73 13.60
N ASN A 22 -4.06 12.20 13.84
CA ASN A 22 -4.26 10.98 14.63
C ASN A 22 -3.69 9.77 13.87
N ILE A 23 -2.73 9.08 14.50
CA ILE A 23 -2.08 7.88 13.93
C ILE A 23 -2.58 6.56 14.55
N ASN A 24 -3.56 6.62 15.46
CA ASN A 24 -4.05 5.44 16.17
C ASN A 24 -5.31 4.83 15.53
N GLU A 25 -5.82 5.43 14.45
CA GLU A 25 -6.91 4.82 13.68
C GLU A 25 -6.39 3.57 12.98
N PRO A 26 -7.11 2.44 13.08
CA PRO A 26 -6.71 1.23 12.38
C PRO A 26 -6.84 1.42 10.87
N LEU A 27 -6.05 0.63 10.17
CA LEU A 27 -6.14 0.46 8.72
C LEU A 27 -7.58 0.17 8.27
N ARG A 28 -7.98 0.81 7.16
CA ARG A 28 -9.21 0.53 6.41
C ARG A 28 -8.78 -0.04 5.07
N ILE A 29 -9.03 -1.33 4.86
CA ILE A 29 -8.69 -2.07 3.65
C ILE A 29 -9.93 -2.20 2.79
N SER A 30 -9.74 -2.35 1.48
CA SER A 30 -10.80 -2.73 0.56
C SER A 30 -10.30 -3.77 -0.42
N VAL A 31 -11.14 -4.74 -0.78
CA VAL A 31 -10.88 -5.61 -1.94
C VAL A 31 -10.48 -4.82 -3.19
N ASN A 32 -9.60 -5.38 -4.03
CA ASN A 32 -9.07 -4.76 -5.26
C ASN A 32 -8.23 -3.47 -5.07
N ASP A 33 -7.66 -3.27 -3.87
CA ASP A 33 -6.72 -2.19 -3.55
C ASP A 33 -5.34 -2.35 -4.23
N GLN A 34 -4.91 -3.58 -4.51
CA GLN A 34 -3.63 -3.84 -5.18
C GLN A 34 -3.75 -4.02 -6.71
N ARG A 35 -3.36 -3.01 -7.50
CA ARG A 35 -3.49 -3.05 -8.97
C ARG A 35 -2.22 -3.45 -9.70
N PHE A 36 -2.23 -4.63 -10.33
CA PHE A 36 -1.14 -5.06 -11.20
C PHE A 36 -1.37 -4.66 -12.66
N SER A 37 -0.61 -3.70 -13.17
CA SER A 37 -0.62 -3.40 -14.60
C SER A 37 -0.13 -4.59 -15.45
N LEU A 38 -0.61 -4.71 -16.69
CA LEU A 38 -0.17 -5.77 -17.61
C LEU A 38 1.35 -5.78 -17.83
N LYS A 39 1.98 -4.60 -17.86
CA LYS A 39 3.45 -4.48 -17.96
C LYS A 39 4.14 -5.07 -16.73
N ARG A 40 3.56 -4.87 -15.53
CA ARG A 40 4.10 -5.40 -14.28
C ARG A 40 3.97 -6.91 -14.21
N GLN A 41 2.80 -7.45 -14.56
CA GLN A 41 2.56 -8.90 -14.59
C GLN A 41 3.59 -9.61 -15.48
N LYS A 42 3.93 -9.03 -16.64
CA LYS A 42 4.96 -9.57 -17.56
C LYS A 42 6.38 -9.67 -16.97
N ARG A 43 6.71 -8.90 -15.93
CA ARG A 43 8.04 -8.99 -15.27
C ARG A 43 8.18 -10.20 -14.33
N GLY A 44 7.07 -10.83 -13.93
CA GLY A 44 7.08 -12.09 -13.18
C GLY A 44 7.80 -12.07 -11.83
N SER A 45 7.94 -10.90 -11.20
CA SER A 45 8.64 -10.71 -9.91
C SER A 45 8.11 -9.49 -9.16
N ALA A 46 8.23 -9.47 -7.83
CA ALA A 46 7.84 -8.36 -6.98
C ALA A 46 9.01 -7.93 -6.11
N VAL A 47 9.59 -6.76 -6.41
CA VAL A 47 10.69 -6.13 -5.66
C VAL A 47 11.75 -7.18 -5.34
N ILE A 48 12.24 -7.90 -6.36
CA ILE A 48 13.38 -8.82 -6.21
C ILE A 48 14.55 -8.23 -6.96
N PHE A 49 14.32 -7.89 -8.22
CA PHE A 49 15.34 -7.33 -9.09
C PHE A 49 15.33 -5.80 -8.98
N GLU A 50 16.46 -5.15 -9.25
CA GLU A 50 16.50 -3.67 -9.20
C GLU A 50 15.51 -3.03 -10.19
N ASN A 51 15.29 -3.68 -11.33
CA ASN A 51 14.31 -3.24 -12.32
C ASN A 51 12.85 -3.37 -11.86
N ASP A 52 12.57 -3.99 -10.71
CA ASP A 52 11.24 -4.03 -10.10
C ASP A 52 10.93 -2.82 -9.22
N LYS A 53 11.96 -2.05 -8.87
CA LYS A 53 11.93 -1.04 -7.82
C LYS A 53 11.92 0.35 -8.42
N TRP A 54 11.45 1.32 -7.65
CA TRP A 54 11.68 2.72 -7.96
C TRP A 54 13.19 3.01 -7.89
N PRO A 55 13.79 3.60 -8.94
CA PRO A 55 15.22 3.88 -8.94
C PRO A 55 15.66 4.67 -7.69
N ASN A 56 16.65 4.15 -6.98
CA ASN A 56 17.20 4.72 -5.74
C ASN A 56 16.16 4.97 -4.62
N GLY A 57 15.02 4.25 -4.63
CA GLY A 57 13.94 4.47 -3.67
C GLY A 57 13.29 5.86 -3.78
N ARG A 58 13.48 6.58 -4.90
CA ARG A 58 12.86 7.87 -5.16
C ARG A 58 11.55 7.69 -5.92
N ILE A 59 10.45 8.13 -5.32
CA ILE A 59 9.11 8.09 -5.91
C ILE A 59 8.67 9.53 -6.18
N PRO A 60 8.75 10.02 -7.42
CA PRO A 60 8.18 11.31 -7.79
C PRO A 60 6.66 11.25 -7.68
N TYR A 61 6.03 12.29 -7.12
CA TYR A 61 4.57 12.34 -7.00
C TYR A 61 3.99 13.70 -7.37
N VAL A 62 2.71 13.67 -7.73
CA VAL A 62 1.81 14.82 -7.72
C VAL A 62 0.56 14.47 -6.93
N ILE A 63 -0.07 15.44 -6.28
CA ILE A 63 -1.33 15.24 -5.56
C ILE A 63 -2.45 16.09 -6.16
N SER A 64 -3.69 15.60 -6.13
CA SER A 64 -4.87 16.35 -6.57
C SER A 64 -5.05 17.64 -5.77
N SER A 65 -5.44 18.73 -6.43
CA SER A 65 -5.81 19.98 -5.76
C SER A 65 -7.14 19.89 -4.99
N THR A 66 -7.87 18.79 -5.10
CA THR A 66 -9.17 18.56 -4.41
C THR A 66 -9.03 18.10 -2.96
N TYR A 67 -7.82 17.80 -2.48
CA TYR A 67 -7.61 17.45 -1.07
C TYR A 67 -7.70 18.68 -0.17
N THR A 68 -8.43 18.55 0.94
CA THR A 68 -8.49 19.58 1.97
C THR A 68 -7.16 19.71 2.71
N LEU A 69 -6.95 20.80 3.47
CA LEU A 69 -5.74 20.98 4.28
C LEU A 69 -5.50 19.80 5.24
N TYR A 70 -6.55 19.27 5.86
CA TYR A 70 -6.45 18.11 6.76
C TYR A 70 -6.04 16.84 6.01
N GLN A 71 -6.65 16.58 4.86
CA GLN A 71 -6.33 15.41 4.04
C GLN A 71 -4.88 15.44 3.53
N ARG A 72 -4.39 16.61 3.13
CA ARG A 72 -2.99 16.81 2.77
C ARG A 72 -2.04 16.56 3.93
N ALA A 73 -2.41 16.97 5.16
CA ALA A 73 -1.65 16.68 6.36
C ALA A 73 -1.57 15.16 6.65
N ILE A 74 -2.64 14.40 6.40
CA ILE A 74 -2.63 12.93 6.53
C ILE A 74 -1.64 12.30 5.55
N ILE A 75 -1.69 12.70 4.27
CA ILE A 75 -0.75 12.20 3.24
C ILE A 75 0.69 12.58 3.61
N ALA A 76 0.92 13.82 4.07
CA ALA A 76 2.22 14.28 4.55
C ALA A 76 2.71 13.48 5.76
N ARG A 77 1.82 13.10 6.69
CA ARG A 77 2.14 12.29 7.86
C ARG A 77 2.61 10.89 7.47
N ALA A 78 1.92 10.23 6.53
CA ALA A 78 2.35 8.94 5.99
C ALA A 78 3.70 9.03 5.26
N ILE A 79 3.89 10.04 4.39
CA ILE A 79 5.17 10.26 3.70
C ILE A 79 6.33 10.53 4.68
N ALA A 80 6.08 11.29 5.75
CA ALA A 80 7.06 11.53 6.80
C ALA A 80 7.45 10.23 7.54
N ALA A 81 6.49 9.33 7.78
CA ALA A 81 6.74 8.03 8.38
C ALA A 81 7.69 7.15 7.56
N TYR A 82 7.53 7.11 6.22
CA TYR A 82 8.50 6.47 5.33
C TYR A 82 9.89 7.10 5.45
N THR A 83 9.94 8.43 5.38
CA THR A 83 11.20 9.18 5.38
C THR A 83 12.00 8.96 6.66
N ALA A 84 11.31 8.84 7.80
CA ALA A 84 11.91 8.66 9.12
C ALA A 84 12.47 7.25 9.36
N ARG A 85 11.92 6.21 8.72
CA ARG A 85 12.20 4.80 9.06
C ARG A 85 12.88 4.01 7.96
N THR A 86 12.96 4.59 6.76
CA THR A 86 13.49 3.93 5.56
C THR A 86 14.28 4.93 4.71
N CYS A 87 14.91 4.43 3.64
CA CYS A 87 15.52 5.25 2.59
C CYS A 87 14.55 5.63 1.45
N ILE A 88 13.26 5.26 1.55
CA ILE A 88 12.24 5.65 0.57
C ILE A 88 11.97 7.15 0.63
N ARG A 89 11.95 7.82 -0.52
CA ARG A 89 11.74 9.26 -0.64
C ARG A 89 10.63 9.56 -1.64
N PHE A 90 9.47 9.96 -1.14
CA PHE A 90 8.42 10.58 -1.95
C PHE A 90 8.80 12.05 -2.19
N THR A 91 9.07 12.40 -3.43
CA THR A 91 9.55 13.75 -3.80
C THR A 91 8.61 14.44 -4.78
N PRO A 92 8.44 15.78 -4.73
CA PRO A 92 7.74 16.51 -5.76
C PRO A 92 8.27 16.18 -7.16
N ARG A 93 7.36 15.82 -8.06
CA ARG A 93 7.67 15.54 -9.46
C ARG A 93 8.39 16.72 -10.13
N GLN A 94 9.47 16.41 -10.85
CA GLN A 94 10.23 17.31 -11.71
C GLN A 94 9.86 17.11 -13.19
N LEU A 95 10.21 18.07 -14.05
CA LEU A 95 9.89 17.99 -15.48
C LEU A 95 10.52 16.78 -16.19
N TYR A 96 11.67 16.31 -15.71
CA TYR A 96 12.38 15.15 -16.24
C TYR A 96 11.84 13.81 -15.69
N ASP A 97 10.94 13.83 -14.71
CA ASP A 97 10.34 12.62 -14.16
C ASP A 97 9.28 12.07 -15.13
N ARG A 98 9.68 11.08 -15.93
CA ARG A 98 8.80 10.34 -16.82
C ARG A 98 7.83 9.44 -16.05
N ASP A 99 8.34 8.77 -15.03
CA ASP A 99 7.59 7.86 -14.17
C ASP A 99 7.37 8.53 -12.81
N TYR A 100 6.11 8.61 -12.38
CA TYR A 100 5.69 9.25 -11.14
C TYR A 100 4.33 8.71 -10.72
N ILE A 101 3.94 8.94 -9.48
CA ILE A 101 2.59 8.61 -9.02
C ILE A 101 1.67 9.82 -9.03
N ILE A 102 0.40 9.61 -9.36
CA ILE A 102 -0.68 10.58 -9.23
C ILE A 102 -1.53 10.15 -8.06
N ILE A 103 -1.50 10.92 -6.97
CA ILE A 103 -2.34 10.69 -5.80
C ILE A 103 -3.60 11.54 -5.96
N SER A 104 -4.77 10.92 -6.11
CA SER A 104 -6.03 11.66 -6.31
C SER A 104 -7.23 10.93 -5.71
N LYS A 105 -8.33 11.66 -5.51
CA LYS A 105 -9.62 11.09 -5.15
C LYS A 105 -10.24 10.48 -6.39
N THR A 106 -10.11 9.17 -6.57
CA THR A 106 -10.92 8.42 -7.54
C THR A 106 -11.96 7.59 -6.79
N ASP A 107 -12.28 6.38 -7.24
CA ASP A 107 -13.27 5.51 -6.60
C ASP A 107 -12.57 4.47 -5.71
N GLY A 108 -12.74 4.58 -4.40
CA GLY A 108 -12.13 3.68 -3.40
C GLY A 108 -10.64 3.91 -3.11
N CYS A 109 -10.07 2.94 -2.39
CA CYS A 109 -8.67 2.89 -1.97
C CYS A 109 -7.92 1.90 -2.84
N PHE A 110 -6.91 2.35 -3.59
CA PHE A 110 -6.06 1.44 -4.35
C PHE A 110 -4.76 2.11 -4.81
N ALA A 111 -3.77 1.29 -5.17
CA ALA A 111 -2.53 1.73 -5.78
C ALA A 111 -2.06 0.78 -6.89
N ASP A 112 -1.51 1.37 -7.95
CA ASP A 112 -0.73 0.63 -8.93
C ASP A 112 0.54 0.06 -8.27
N PHE A 113 0.74 -1.24 -8.48
CA PHE A 113 1.75 -2.03 -7.79
C PHE A 113 3.16 -1.84 -8.35
N ALA A 114 4.10 -1.49 -7.45
CA ALA A 114 5.53 -1.31 -7.70
C ALA A 114 5.85 -0.23 -8.76
N HIS A 115 7.11 -0.17 -9.23
CA HIS A 115 7.49 0.67 -10.35
C HIS A 115 7.13 0.00 -11.68
N VAL A 116 6.05 0.43 -12.34
CA VAL A 116 5.64 -0.13 -13.66
C VAL A 116 6.52 0.37 -14.80
N GLY A 117 6.89 1.65 -14.78
CA GLY A 117 7.65 2.32 -15.83
C GLY A 117 6.85 2.67 -17.11
N GLY A 118 7.30 3.72 -17.77
CA GLY A 118 6.74 4.20 -19.04
C GLY A 118 5.56 5.17 -18.88
N GLY A 119 5.48 5.92 -17.79
CA GLY A 119 4.47 6.94 -17.55
C GLY A 119 3.99 7.04 -16.08
N PRO A 120 2.99 7.89 -15.83
CA PRO A 120 2.37 7.99 -14.50
C PRO A 120 1.66 6.70 -14.09
N GLN A 121 1.54 6.51 -12.78
CA GLN A 121 0.83 5.42 -12.12
C GLN A 121 -0.16 6.01 -11.09
N GLN A 122 -1.28 5.35 -10.86
CA GLN A 122 -2.36 5.87 -10.03
C GLN A 122 -2.25 5.41 -8.58
N VAL A 123 -2.54 6.32 -7.65
CA VAL A 123 -2.89 6.02 -6.26
C VAL A 123 -4.22 6.71 -5.96
N SER A 124 -5.25 5.93 -5.66
CA SER A 124 -6.55 6.45 -5.26
C SER A 124 -6.65 6.51 -3.74
N LEU A 125 -6.89 7.71 -3.24
CA LEU A 125 -7.25 7.93 -1.85
C LEU A 125 -8.54 8.75 -1.84
N ALA A 126 -9.66 8.06 -1.99
CA ALA A 126 -10.98 8.66 -1.78
C ALA A 126 -11.16 9.09 -0.31
N ASP A 127 -12.25 9.79 0.01
CA ASP A 127 -12.41 10.42 1.32
C ASP A 127 -12.41 9.40 2.48
N GLU A 128 -12.97 8.21 2.25
CA GLU A 128 -12.99 7.07 3.16
C GLU A 128 -11.60 6.46 3.44
N CYS A 129 -10.66 6.64 2.51
CA CYS A 129 -9.29 6.11 2.56
C CYS A 129 -8.32 7.00 3.34
N LEU A 130 -8.71 8.25 3.63
CA LEU A 130 -7.82 9.25 4.18
C LEU A 130 -7.70 9.12 5.70
N ASN A 131 -7.04 8.06 6.14
CA ASN A 131 -6.43 7.91 7.45
C ASN A 131 -4.94 7.54 7.29
N TYR A 132 -4.15 7.71 8.34
CA TYR A 132 -2.70 7.49 8.30
C TYR A 132 -2.30 6.07 7.84
N ALA A 133 -2.92 5.04 8.42
CA ALA A 133 -2.57 3.65 8.17
C ALA A 133 -2.89 3.21 6.74
N THR A 134 -4.08 3.57 6.21
CA THR A 134 -4.47 3.30 4.83
C THR A 134 -3.53 3.99 3.84
N VAL A 135 -3.13 5.24 4.08
CA VAL A 135 -2.16 5.89 3.18
C VAL A 135 -0.81 5.16 3.20
N ILE A 136 -0.33 4.69 4.35
CA ILE A 136 0.88 3.86 4.38
C ILE A 136 0.68 2.57 3.57
N HIS A 137 -0.43 1.88 3.76
CA HIS A 137 -0.74 0.63 3.05
C HIS A 137 -0.69 0.82 1.53
N GLU A 138 -1.39 1.81 1.00
CA GLU A 138 -1.41 2.10 -0.44
C GLU A 138 -0.02 2.47 -0.97
N LEU A 139 0.76 3.22 -0.19
CA LEU A 139 2.12 3.56 -0.56
C LEU A 139 3.08 2.36 -0.48
N MET A 140 2.78 1.33 0.32
CA MET A 140 3.53 0.08 0.36
C MET A 140 3.31 -0.72 -0.94
N HIS A 141 2.10 -0.74 -1.48
CA HIS A 141 1.85 -1.27 -2.82
C HIS A 141 2.67 -0.53 -3.89
N VAL A 142 2.75 0.80 -3.84
CA VAL A 142 3.56 1.62 -4.77
C VAL A 142 5.02 1.21 -4.75
N ILE A 143 5.59 0.90 -3.58
CA ILE A 143 6.98 0.44 -3.48
C ILE A 143 7.14 -1.08 -3.65
N GLY A 144 6.03 -1.77 -3.97
CA GLY A 144 5.97 -3.14 -4.47
C GLY A 144 5.81 -4.22 -3.41
N PHE A 145 5.17 -3.90 -2.30
CA PHE A 145 4.79 -4.88 -1.28
C PHE A 145 3.38 -5.40 -1.54
N ILE A 146 3.27 -6.72 -1.61
CA ILE A 146 2.01 -7.44 -1.78
C ILE A 146 1.28 -7.55 -0.44
N HIS A 147 0.02 -7.96 -0.47
CA HIS A 147 -0.63 -8.39 0.76
C HIS A 147 0.06 -9.58 1.42
N GLU A 148 0.10 -9.59 2.75
CA GLU A 148 0.77 -10.63 3.51
C GLU A 148 0.06 -11.99 3.35
N HIS A 149 -1.28 -11.99 3.26
CA HIS A 149 -2.05 -13.21 2.98
C HIS A 149 -1.94 -13.67 1.52
N GLN A 150 -1.18 -13.02 0.65
CA GLN A 150 -0.94 -13.48 -0.73
C GLN A 150 0.38 -14.22 -0.90
N ARG A 151 1.16 -14.37 0.17
CA ARG A 151 2.43 -15.11 0.16
C ARG A 151 2.26 -16.58 -0.22
N ASN A 152 3.29 -17.15 -0.84
CA ASN A 152 3.31 -18.56 -1.23
C ASN A 152 3.24 -19.52 -0.03
N ASP A 153 3.79 -19.11 1.12
CA ASP A 153 3.86 -19.89 2.36
C ASP A 153 2.67 -19.68 3.31
N ARG A 154 1.71 -18.79 2.96
CA ARG A 154 0.61 -18.38 3.86
C ARG A 154 -0.19 -19.54 4.44
N ASP A 155 -0.32 -20.66 3.71
CA ASP A 155 -1.23 -21.74 4.13
C ASP A 155 -0.67 -22.47 5.36
N HIS A 156 0.57 -22.21 5.78
CA HIS A 156 1.10 -22.64 7.09
C HIS A 156 0.65 -21.74 8.25
N PHE A 157 0.04 -20.59 7.96
CA PHE A 157 -0.28 -19.52 8.91
C PHE A 157 -1.75 -19.16 8.92
N VAL A 158 -2.43 -19.19 7.77
CA VAL A 158 -3.85 -18.86 7.63
C VAL A 158 -4.60 -19.88 6.79
N ASN A 159 -5.91 -19.97 6.99
CA ASN A 159 -6.85 -20.65 6.13
C ASN A 159 -7.71 -19.62 5.40
N ILE A 160 -7.88 -19.79 4.08
CA ILE A 160 -8.83 -19.00 3.29
C ILE A 160 -10.17 -19.74 3.24
N LEU A 161 -11.22 -19.10 3.72
CA LEU A 161 -12.59 -19.61 3.74
C LEU A 161 -13.33 -19.16 2.48
N TRP A 162 -13.01 -19.80 1.35
CA TRP A 162 -13.50 -19.44 0.02
C TRP A 162 -15.03 -19.30 -0.08
N GLN A 163 -15.77 -20.12 0.67
CA GLN A 163 -17.23 -20.07 0.75
C GLN A 163 -17.80 -18.78 1.36
N ASN A 164 -16.98 -17.95 2.00
CA ASN A 164 -17.40 -16.68 2.59
C ASN A 164 -17.00 -15.47 1.72
N ILE A 165 -16.23 -15.66 0.65
CA ILE A 165 -15.74 -14.58 -0.22
C ILE A 165 -16.85 -14.12 -1.18
N ILE A 166 -16.94 -12.80 -1.42
CA ILE A 166 -17.83 -12.21 -2.44
C ILE A 166 -17.56 -12.84 -3.82
N PRO A 167 -18.58 -13.34 -4.53
CA PRO A 167 -18.40 -13.85 -5.89
C PRO A 167 -17.68 -12.84 -6.79
N GLY A 168 -16.57 -13.27 -7.40
CA GLY A 168 -15.72 -12.42 -8.25
C GLY A 168 -14.48 -11.84 -7.57
N ALA A 169 -14.39 -11.84 -6.24
CA ALA A 169 -13.24 -11.31 -5.49
C ALA A 169 -12.16 -12.36 -5.18
N ASN A 170 -12.26 -13.59 -5.70
CA ASN A 170 -11.33 -14.69 -5.39
C ASN A 170 -9.86 -14.32 -5.64
N THR A 171 -9.60 -13.53 -6.69
CA THR A 171 -8.25 -13.11 -7.07
C THR A 171 -7.54 -12.28 -6.01
N ASP A 172 -8.28 -11.54 -5.16
CA ASP A 172 -7.72 -10.78 -4.04
C ASP A 172 -7.18 -11.72 -2.93
N PHE A 173 -7.71 -12.94 -2.85
CA PHE A 173 -7.33 -13.97 -1.87
C PHE A 173 -6.40 -15.03 -2.45
N GLU A 174 -6.16 -15.07 -3.75
CA GLU A 174 -5.24 -16.02 -4.37
C GLU A 174 -3.79 -15.75 -3.99
N LYS A 175 -2.96 -16.80 -3.98
CA LYS A 175 -1.51 -16.63 -3.82
C LYS A 175 -0.96 -16.01 -5.10
N LEU A 176 0.02 -15.12 -4.98
CA LEU A 176 0.72 -14.57 -6.16
C LEU A 176 1.84 -15.50 -6.65
N THR A 177 1.52 -16.77 -6.91
CA THR A 177 2.50 -17.81 -7.31
C THR A 177 3.14 -17.56 -8.67
N SER A 178 2.48 -16.79 -9.55
CA SER A 178 3.00 -16.38 -10.86
C SER A 178 4.07 -15.30 -10.78
N VAL A 179 4.23 -14.67 -9.61
CA VAL A 179 5.19 -13.60 -9.35
C VAL A 179 6.26 -14.15 -8.43
N LYS A 180 7.54 -14.02 -8.78
CA LYS A 180 8.63 -14.33 -7.86
C LYS A 180 8.56 -13.34 -6.69
N LEU A 181 8.42 -13.86 -5.47
CA LEU A 181 8.35 -13.07 -4.23
C LEU A 181 9.63 -13.27 -3.41
N SER A 182 10.06 -12.21 -2.71
CA SER A 182 11.06 -12.28 -1.65
C SER A 182 10.46 -11.75 -0.36
N TYR A 183 10.61 -12.50 0.72
CA TYR A 183 10.22 -12.08 2.07
C TYR A 183 11.39 -11.46 2.83
N TYR A 184 12.55 -11.34 2.16
CA TYR A 184 13.75 -10.72 2.70
C TYR A 184 14.23 -11.31 4.04
N GLY A 185 13.94 -12.59 4.30
CA GLY A 185 14.30 -13.28 5.54
C GLY A 185 13.31 -13.10 6.69
N GLU A 186 12.21 -12.36 6.48
CA GLU A 186 11.16 -12.21 7.47
C GLU A 186 10.14 -13.37 7.44
N ARG A 187 9.62 -13.71 8.63
CA ARG A 187 8.52 -14.67 8.80
C ARG A 187 7.19 -14.06 8.36
N TYR A 188 6.14 -14.88 8.32
CA TYR A 188 4.78 -14.39 8.13
C TYR A 188 4.39 -13.46 9.27
N ASP A 189 3.90 -12.27 8.95
CA ASP A 189 3.53 -11.25 9.94
C ASP A 189 2.03 -10.98 9.96
N TYR A 190 1.32 -11.56 10.94
CA TYR A 190 -0.10 -11.33 11.16
C TYR A 190 -0.46 -9.86 11.46
N PHE A 191 0.51 -9.06 11.89
CA PHE A 191 0.35 -7.65 12.25
C PHE A 191 0.99 -6.72 11.21
N SER A 192 1.40 -7.26 10.05
CA SER A 192 1.82 -6.42 8.94
C SER A 192 0.70 -5.46 8.56
N ILE A 193 1.07 -4.22 8.24
CA ILE A 193 0.10 -3.27 7.68
C ILE A 193 -0.42 -3.74 6.32
N MET A 194 0.22 -4.75 5.69
CA MET A 194 -0.22 -5.37 4.44
C MET A 194 -1.12 -6.61 4.64
N HIS A 195 -1.56 -6.91 5.86
CA HIS A 195 -2.40 -8.08 6.11
C HIS A 195 -3.89 -7.70 6.10
N TYR A 196 -4.73 -8.47 5.40
CA TYR A 196 -6.19 -8.31 5.47
C TYR A 196 -6.75 -8.59 6.88
N GLU A 197 -7.83 -7.91 7.27
CA GLU A 197 -8.59 -8.32 8.44
C GLU A 197 -9.38 -9.61 8.16
N SER A 198 -9.87 -10.27 9.22
CA SER A 198 -10.47 -11.61 9.07
C SER A 198 -11.75 -11.60 8.24
N THR A 199 -12.47 -10.49 8.18
CA THR A 199 -13.77 -10.33 7.48
C THR A 199 -13.67 -9.61 6.14
N GLU A 200 -12.48 -9.25 5.68
CA GLU A 200 -12.30 -8.52 4.43
C GLU A 200 -12.90 -9.30 3.25
N GLY A 201 -13.57 -8.62 2.32
CA GLY A 201 -14.23 -9.28 1.17
C GLY A 201 -15.32 -10.31 1.51
N SER A 202 -15.90 -10.27 2.72
CA SER A 202 -16.93 -11.22 3.15
C SER A 202 -18.30 -10.94 2.54
N ARG A 203 -18.95 -11.98 2.02
CA ARG A 203 -20.33 -11.92 1.49
C ARG A 203 -21.42 -12.09 2.55
N ASN A 204 -21.06 -12.52 3.76
CA ASN A 204 -22.01 -12.96 4.78
C ASN A 204 -21.62 -12.52 6.20
N GLY A 205 -20.67 -11.60 6.33
CA GLY A 205 -20.16 -11.10 7.60
C GLY A 205 -19.32 -12.10 8.42
N LYS A 206 -19.06 -13.30 7.88
CA LYS A 206 -18.16 -14.30 8.50
C LYS A 206 -16.74 -14.11 8.01
N ASN A 207 -15.78 -14.70 8.73
CA ASN A 207 -14.37 -14.64 8.34
C ASN A 207 -14.14 -15.20 6.92
N THR A 208 -13.33 -14.53 6.13
CA THR A 208 -12.74 -15.00 4.87
C THR A 208 -11.31 -15.49 5.09
N VAL A 209 -10.61 -14.97 6.10
CA VAL A 209 -9.26 -15.39 6.50
C VAL A 209 -9.25 -15.72 7.99
N GLU A 210 -8.77 -16.91 8.35
CA GLU A 210 -8.56 -17.31 9.74
C GLU A 210 -7.11 -17.68 10.00
N ALA A 211 -6.53 -17.18 11.08
CA ALA A 211 -5.21 -17.63 11.51
C ALA A 211 -5.28 -19.08 12.02
N ARG A 212 -4.24 -19.87 11.75
CA ARG A 212 -4.10 -21.23 12.30
C ARG A 212 -4.03 -21.21 13.82
N ILE A 213 -3.48 -20.15 14.40
CA ILE A 213 -3.59 -19.84 15.82
C ILE A 213 -4.84 -18.97 16.00
N GLN A 214 -5.95 -19.58 16.39
CA GLN A 214 -7.27 -18.93 16.38
C GLN A 214 -7.34 -17.62 17.19
N ALA A 215 -6.55 -17.50 18.27
CA ALA A 215 -6.48 -16.27 19.07
C ALA A 215 -5.94 -15.06 18.29
N ILE A 216 -5.24 -15.28 17.17
CA ILE A 216 -4.69 -14.21 16.31
C ILE A 216 -5.74 -13.70 15.32
N THR A 217 -6.71 -14.52 14.92
CA THR A 217 -7.74 -14.15 13.93
C THR A 217 -8.37 -12.77 14.14
N PRO A 218 -8.85 -12.40 15.36
CA PRO A 218 -9.47 -11.09 15.58
C PRO A 218 -8.46 -9.92 15.64
N LEU A 219 -7.15 -10.17 15.56
CA LEU A 219 -6.10 -9.16 15.67
C LEU A 219 -5.49 -8.77 14.31
N MET A 220 -5.69 -9.59 13.27
CA MET A 220 -5.15 -9.34 11.92
C MET A 220 -5.78 -8.11 11.28
N GLY A 221 -5.03 -7.41 10.42
CA GLY A 221 -5.52 -6.28 9.62
C GLY A 221 -5.91 -5.02 10.41
N LYS A 222 -5.51 -4.93 11.68
CA LYS A 222 -5.83 -3.79 12.57
C LYS A 222 -4.63 -2.88 12.86
N SER A 223 -3.57 -3.01 12.07
CA SER A 223 -2.35 -2.24 12.25
C SER A 223 -2.60 -0.75 12.02
N SER A 224 -2.04 0.09 12.90
CA SER A 224 -2.14 1.55 12.78
C SER A 224 -0.84 2.19 12.27
N ASP A 225 0.23 1.41 12.10
CA ASP A 225 1.53 1.83 11.56
C ASP A 225 2.24 0.59 10.98
N PHE A 226 3.43 0.79 10.38
CA PHE A 226 4.29 -0.32 9.97
C PHE A 226 4.59 -1.26 11.14
N SER A 227 4.55 -2.57 10.87
CA SER A 227 5.22 -3.54 11.75
C SER A 227 6.75 -3.40 11.64
N SER A 228 7.48 -3.99 12.59
CA SER A 228 8.93 -4.13 12.46
C SER A 228 9.32 -4.95 11.22
N SER A 229 8.50 -5.94 10.86
CA SER A 229 8.75 -6.76 9.68
C SER A 229 8.62 -5.96 8.38
N ASP A 230 7.60 -5.11 8.28
CA ASP A 230 7.40 -4.21 7.12
C ASP A 230 8.64 -3.34 6.90
N ILE A 231 9.12 -2.66 7.96
CA ILE A 231 10.32 -1.81 7.89
C ILE A 231 11.56 -2.61 7.51
N ASN A 232 11.79 -3.79 8.12
CA ASN A 232 12.93 -4.64 7.80
C ASN A 232 12.94 -5.07 6.34
N ARG A 233 11.77 -5.44 5.78
CA ARG A 233 11.67 -5.84 4.38
C ARG A 233 11.90 -4.66 3.46
N ILE A 234 11.32 -3.48 3.74
CA ILE A 234 11.56 -2.27 2.94
C ILE A 234 13.05 -1.94 2.91
N ASN A 235 13.70 -1.93 4.08
CA ASN A 235 15.11 -1.57 4.19
C ASN A 235 16.02 -2.57 3.47
N ARG A 236 15.80 -3.88 3.63
CA ARG A 236 16.55 -4.91 2.89
C ARG A 236 16.26 -4.86 1.38
N ALA A 237 15.02 -4.60 0.99
CA ALA A 237 14.63 -4.50 -0.41
C ALA A 237 15.30 -3.33 -1.12
N TYR A 238 15.28 -2.14 -0.52
CA TYR A 238 15.82 -0.92 -1.11
C TYR A 238 17.27 -0.63 -0.72
N LYS A 239 17.91 -1.54 0.04
CA LYS A 239 19.29 -1.41 0.52
C LYS A 239 19.51 -0.09 1.27
N CYS A 240 18.54 0.21 2.14
CA CYS A 240 18.78 1.10 3.26
C CYS A 240 19.73 0.38 4.24
#